data_AF-A0A1H0V3P3-F1
#
_entry.id   AF-A0A1H0V3P3-F1
#
_cell.length_a   1.000
_cell.length_b   1.000
_cell.length_c   1.000
_cell.angle_alpha   90.00
_cell.angle_beta   90.00
_cell.angle_gamma   90.00
#
_symmetry.space_group_name_H-M   'P 1'
#
loop_
_entity.id
_entity.type
_entity.pdbx_description
1 polymer ?
#
loop_
_entity_poly.entity_id
_entity_poly.type
_entity_poly.pdbx_seq_one_letter_code
_entity_poly.pdbx_strand_id
1 'polypeptide(L)' 'MFKNYNMNQVVLPMDVEMKLQENDIAYSVHELVESIPDEDFSCFMRDTGCPAYHPRM' A
#
# COMPACT_ATOMS: atom_id res chain seq x y z
N MET A 1 10.23 -3.95 -24.06
CA MET A 1 9.03 -3.28 -24.60
C MET A 1 8.50 -2.35 -23.51
N PHE A 2 8.69 -1.04 -23.67
CA PHE A 2 8.25 -0.07 -22.66
C PHE A 2 6.75 0.16 -22.80
N LYS A 3 6.00 -0.01 -21.71
CA LYS A 3 4.57 0.29 -21.67
C LYS A 3 4.40 1.77 -21.36
N ASN A 4 3.81 2.51 -22.29
CA ASN A 4 3.43 3.92 -22.09
C ASN A 4 2.16 3.97 -21.25
N TYR A 5 2.31 4.36 -19.99
CA TYR A 5 1.17 4.66 -19.13
C TYR A 5 0.88 6.16 -19.18
N ASN A 6 -0.36 6.54 -19.46
CA ASN A 6 -0.79 7.94 -19.44
C ASN A 6 -1.57 8.27 -18.16
N MET A 7 -1.71 9.56 -17.86
CA MET A 7 -2.35 10.06 -16.64
C MET A 7 -3.85 9.72 -16.53
N ASN A 8 -4.48 9.19 -17.58
CA ASN A 8 -5.87 8.72 -17.56
C ASN A 8 -5.99 7.23 -17.16
N GLN A 9 -4.87 6.55 -16.93
CA GLN A 9 -4.82 5.19 -16.39
C GLN A 9 -4.64 5.24 -14.87
N VAL A 10 -5.58 5.89 -14.18
CA VAL A 10 -5.68 5.94 -12.70
C VAL A 10 -6.59 4.84 -12.16
N VAL A 11 -7.03 3.93 -13.02
CA VAL A 11 -7.83 2.78 -12.61
C VAL A 11 -6.84 1.63 -12.44
N LEU A 12 -6.47 1.36 -11.18
CA LEU A 12 -6.05 0.01 -10.80
C LEU A 12 -7.13 -0.91 -11.37
N PRO A 13 -6.81 -1.86 -12.28
CA PRO A 13 -7.81 -2.78 -12.79
C PRO A 13 -8.48 -3.40 -11.55
N MET A 14 -9.79 -3.19 -11.40
CA MET A 14 -10.51 -3.46 -10.14
C MET A 14 -10.41 -4.94 -9.72
N ASP A 15 -9.95 -5.80 -10.64
CA ASP A 15 -9.75 -7.23 -10.44
C ASP A 15 -8.33 -7.68 -10.82
N VAL A 16 -7.27 -6.98 -10.39
CA VAL A 16 -5.96 -7.66 -10.27
C VAL A 16 -5.96 -8.50 -9.00
N GLU A 17 -6.82 -9.52 -8.96
CA GLU A 17 -6.72 -10.60 -7.97
C GLU A 17 -5.64 -11.57 -8.46
N MET A 18 -4.38 -11.15 -8.36
CA MET A 18 -3.27 -12.08 -8.54
C MET A 18 -3.19 -12.93 -7.27
N LYS A 19 -3.65 -14.17 -7.36
CA LYS A 19 -3.42 -15.16 -6.31
C LYS A 19 -1.91 -15.35 -6.16
N LEU A 20 -1.37 -14.88 -5.04
CA LEU A 20 0.00 -15.14 -4.66
C LEU A 20 0.16 -16.65 -4.46
N GLN A 21 1.33 -17.17 -4.80
CA GLN A 21 1.64 -18.58 -4.54
C GLN A 21 1.74 -18.79 -3.03
N GLU A 22 1.37 -19.97 -2.52
CA GLU A 22 1.35 -20.24 -1.07
C GLU A 22 2.71 -20.01 -0.38
N ASN A 23 3.81 -20.10 -1.14
CA ASN A 23 5.18 -19.88 -0.70
C ASN A 23 5.74 -18.50 -1.08
N ASP A 24 4.88 -17.55 -1.44
CA ASP A 24 5.29 -16.20 -1.79
C ASP A 24 5.81 -15.42 -0.56
N ILE A 25 6.89 -14.66 -0.76
CA ILE A 25 7.54 -13.86 0.30
C ILE A 25 6.61 -12.82 0.91
N ALA A 26 5.58 -12.36 0.17
CA ALA A 26 4.60 -11.42 0.66
C ALA A 26 3.89 -11.93 1.93
N TYR A 27 3.65 -13.24 2.05
CA TYR A 27 3.05 -13.83 3.25
C TYR A 27 3.97 -13.73 4.46
N SER A 28 5.26 -14.01 4.29
CA SER A 28 6.25 -13.89 5.37
C SER A 28 6.46 -12.44 5.80
N VAL A 29 6.45 -11.50 4.86
CA VAL A 29 6.53 -10.06 5.17
C VAL A 29 5.27 -9.61 5.91
N HIS A 30 4.10 -10.06 5.46
CA HIS A 30 2.83 -9.75 6.13
C HIS A 30 2.81 -10.28 7.57
N GLU A 31 3.13 -11.55 7.79
CA GLU A 31 3.18 -12.14 9.14
C GLU A 31 4.17 -11.40 10.05
N LEU A 32 5.33 -11.00 9.53
CA LEU A 32 6.30 -10.20 10.28
C LEU A 32 5.72 -8.84 10.68
N VAL A 33 5.05 -8.14 9.77
CA VAL A 33 4.46 -6.82 10.06
C VAL A 33 3.33 -6.95 11.08
N GLU A 34 2.45 -7.93 10.92
CA GLU A 34 1.33 -8.19 11.85
C GLU A 34 1.81 -8.65 13.24
N SER A 35 3.02 -9.19 13.35
CA SER A 35 3.61 -9.57 14.64
C SER A 35 4.10 -8.38 15.46
N ILE A 36 4.24 -7.18 14.85
CA ILE A 36 4.70 -5.97 15.53
C ILE A 36 3.56 -5.39 16.37
N PRO A 37 3.75 -5.15 17.68
CA PRO A 37 2.75 -4.50 18.53
C PRO A 37 2.36 -3.11 18.03
N ASP A 38 1.06 -2.80 18.06
CA ASP A 38 0.52 -1.49 17.66
C ASP A 38 1.19 -0.32 18.41
N GLU A 39 1.56 -0.54 19.67
CA GLU A 39 2.24 0.45 20.52
C GLU A 39 3.60 0.89 19.96
N ASP A 40 4.29 0.04 19.21
CA ASP A 40 5.56 0.39 18.55
C ASP A 40 5.33 1.39 17.41
N PHE A 41 4.11 1.46 16.87
CA PHE A 41 3.72 2.44 15.86
C PHE A 41 3.21 3.76 16.44
N SER A 42 2.95 3.83 17.75
CA SER A 42 2.36 5.01 18.42
C SER A 42 3.13 6.31 18.17
N CYS A 43 4.46 6.23 18.08
CA CYS A 43 5.34 7.38 17.80
C CYS A 43 5.13 7.97 16.39
N PHE A 44 4.62 7.17 15.45
CA PHE A 44 4.34 7.59 14.07
C PHE A 44 2.90 8.04 13.87
N MET A 45 1.99 7.68 14.77
CA MET A 45 0.59 8.10 14.73
C MET A 45 0.51 9.62 14.95
N ARG A 46 -0.25 10.29 14.09
CA ARG A 46 -0.52 11.73 14.19
C ARG A 46 -2.02 11.94 14.23
N ASP A 47 -2.51 12.51 15.33
CA ASP A 47 -3.93 12.89 15.48
C ASP A 47 -4.31 14.10 14.61
N THR A 48 -3.31 14.83 14.11
CA THR A 48 -3.53 15.76 13.01
C THR A 48 -3.87 14.90 11.79
N GLY A 49 -5.16 14.79 11.47
CA GLY A 49 -5.66 14.01 10.33
C GLY A 49 -4.99 14.38 9.00
N CYS A 50 -5.46 13.80 7.89
CA CYS A 50 -4.87 14.00 6.57
C CYS A 50 -4.49 15.47 6.35
N PRO A 51 -3.21 15.81 6.08
CA PRO A 51 -2.89 17.17 5.67
C PRO A 51 -3.81 17.50 4.50
N ALA A 52 -4.46 18.67 4.56
CA ALA A 52 -5.41 19.07 3.52
C ALA A 52 -4.72 18.90 2.17
N TYR A 53 -5.13 17.88 1.43
CA TYR A 53 -4.55 17.53 0.15
C TYR A 53 -4.57 18.79 -0.71
N HIS A 54 -3.38 19.26 -1.13
CA HIS A 54 -3.27 20.48 -1.92
C HIS A 54 -3.52 20.10 -3.38
N PRO A 55 -4.62 20.57 -4.00
CA PRO A 55 -5.11 20.06 -5.30
C PRO A 55 -4.27 20.53 -6.51
N ARG A 56 -3.00 20.88 -6.32
CA ARG A 56 -2.09 21.40 -7.35
C ARG A 56 -0.62 20.97 -7.12
N MET A 57 -0.37 19.68 -6.99
CA MET A 57 0.93 19.10 -7.36
C MET A 57 0.69 18.06 -8.45
#